data_AF-A0A660MQH5-F1
#
_entry.id   AF-A0A660MQH5-F1
#
_cell.length_a   1.000
_cell.length_b   1.000
_cell.length_c   1.000
_cell.angle_alpha   90.00
_cell.angle_beta   90.00
_cell.angle_gamma   90.00
#
_symmetry.space_group_name_H-M   'P 1'
#
loop_
_entity.id
_entity.type
_entity.pdbx_description
1 polymer ?
#
loop_
_entity_poly.entity_id
_entity_poly.type
_entity_poly.pdbx_seq_one_letter_code
_entity_poly.pdbx_strand_id
1 'polypeptide(L)' 'DDFIAPAVAKGDDALHAWIDGQIDEMNKNGAMQAAYEKTLKPVFGDDVPARDILVETK' A
#
# COMPACT_ATOMS: atom_id res chain seq x y z
N ASP A 1 -5.05 -12.64 6.71
CA ASP A 1 -5.52 -11.29 6.34
C ASP A 1 -5.56 -11.20 4.84
N ASP A 2 -6.70 -10.76 4.31
CA ASP A 2 -6.94 -10.64 2.88
C ASP A 2 -6.79 -9.17 2.48
N PHE A 3 -5.72 -8.85 1.75
CA PHE A 3 -5.46 -7.53 1.22
C PHE A 3 -5.72 -7.49 -0.28
N ILE A 4 -6.15 -6.33 -0.78
CA ILE A 4 -6.29 -6.10 -2.22
C ILE A 4 -4.95 -5.54 -2.73
N ALA A 5 -4.22 -6.36 -3.47
CA ALA A 5 -2.97 -5.98 -4.10
C ALA A 5 -3.20 -5.43 -5.53
N PRO A 6 -2.28 -4.61 -6.06
CA PRO A 6 -2.22 -4.30 -7.48
C PRO A 6 -2.04 -5.58 -8.32
N ALA A 7 -2.64 -5.60 -9.51
CA ALA A 7 -2.57 -6.75 -10.42
C ALA A 7 -1.99 -6.33 -11.77
N VAL A 8 -1.22 -7.24 -12.37
CA VAL A 8 -0.68 -7.10 -13.73
C VAL A 8 -1.23 -8.18 -14.67
N ALA A 9 -1.02 -8.02 -15.97
CA ALA A 9 -1.36 -9.05 -16.93
C ALA A 9 -0.60 -10.35 -16.65
N LYS A 10 -1.24 -11.50 -16.86
CA LYS A 10 -0.61 -12.80 -16.64
C LYS A 10 0.64 -12.96 -17.50
N GLY A 11 1.78 -13.22 -16.86
CA GLY A 11 3.08 -13.40 -17.52
C GLY A 11 3.90 -12.13 -17.70
N ASP A 12 3.41 -10.98 -17.22
CA ASP A 12 4.19 -9.74 -17.16
C ASP A 12 5.00 -9.65 -15.86
N ASP A 13 5.96 -10.58 -15.72
CA ASP A 13 6.75 -10.74 -14.50
C ASP A 13 7.67 -9.52 -14.26
N ALA A 14 8.06 -8.81 -15.32
CA ALA A 14 8.90 -7.63 -15.23
C ALA A 14 8.13 -6.45 -14.59
N LEU A 15 6.89 -6.20 -15.03
CA LEU A 15 6.05 -5.18 -14.41
C LEU A 15 5.66 -5.55 -12.98
N HIS A 16 5.36 -6.84 -12.74
CA HIS A 16 5.09 -7.34 -11.40
C HIS A 16 6.23 -7.01 -10.43
N ALA A 17 7.46 -7.43 -10.78
CA ALA A 17 8.64 -7.20 -9.94
C ALA A 17 8.95 -5.71 -9.75
N TRP A 18 8.70 -4.88 -10.78
CA TRP A 18 8.86 -3.44 -10.66
C TRP A 18 7.85 -2.83 -9.68
N ILE A 19 6.57 -3.22 -9.77
CA ILE A 19 5.53 -2.75 -8.85
C ILE A 19 5.83 -3.18 -7.41
N ASP A 20 6.24 -4.43 -7.20
CA ASP A 20 6.64 -4.92 -5.87
C ASP A 20 7.74 -4.04 -5.26
N GLY A 21 8.78 -3.74 -6.04
CA GLY A 21 9.88 -2.88 -5.60
C GLY A 21 9.44 -1.45 -5.30
N GLN A 22 8.50 -0.90 -6.08
CA GLN A 22 7.95 0.43 -5.82
C GLN A 22 7.09 0.46 -4.56
N ILE A 23 6.27 -0.56 -4.30
CA ILE A 23 5.50 -0.67 -3.06
C ILE A 23 6.44 -0.73 -1.85
N ASP A 24 7.50 -1.53 -1.92
CA ASP A 24 8.51 -1.61 -0.87
C ASP A 24 9.19 -0.27 -0.61
N GLU A 25 9.55 0.47 -1.66
CA GLU A 25 10.13 1.80 -1.54
C GLU A 25 9.16 2.79 -0.89
N MET A 26 7.89 2.78 -1.32
CA MET A 26 6.84 3.64 -0.78
C MET A 26 6.49 3.34 0.68
N ASN A 27 6.60 2.07 1.09
CA ASN A 27 6.48 1.69 2.49
C ASN A 27 7.65 2.25 3.31
N LYS A 28 8.89 2.05 2.84
CA LYS A 28 10.12 2.49 3.54
C LYS A 28 10.24 4.01 3.66
N ASN A 29 9.82 4.75 2.63
CA ASN A 29 9.95 6.20 2.60
C ASN A 29 8.73 6.94 3.22
N GLY A 30 7.71 6.21 3.69
CA GLY A 30 6.52 6.77 4.32
C GLY A 30 5.46 7.32 3.36
N ALA A 31 5.60 7.13 2.05
CA ALA A 31 4.61 7.58 1.07
C ALA A 31 3.23 6.91 1.29
N MET A 32 3.19 5.63 1.67
CA MET A 32 1.93 4.94 1.97
C MET A 32 1.22 5.56 3.20
N GLN A 33 1.96 5.90 4.25
CA GLN A 33 1.43 6.61 5.41
C GLN A 33 0.87 7.98 5.02
N ALA A 34 1.61 8.75 4.23
CA ALA A 34 1.17 10.06 3.75
C ALA A 34 -0.12 9.97 2.90
N ALA A 35 -0.25 8.92 2.08
CA ALA A 35 -1.46 8.66 1.30
C ALA A 35 -2.68 8.36 2.19
N TYR A 36 -2.49 7.53 3.23
CA TYR A 36 -3.53 7.24 4.23
C TYR A 36 -4.00 8.52 4.93
N GLU A 37 -3.06 9.34 5.43
CA GLU A 37 -3.36 10.57 6.15
C GLU A 37 -4.09 11.60 5.29
N LYS A 38 -3.79 11.63 3.99
CA LYS A 38 -4.39 12.58 3.05
C LYS A 38 -5.77 12.17 2.57
N THR A 39 -6.02 10.87 2.39
CA THR A 39 -7.20 10.39 1.64
C THR A 39 -8.20 9.62 2.49
N LEU A 40 -7.74 8.86 3.48
CA LEU A 40 -8.60 7.99 4.29
C LEU A 40 -8.85 8.59 5.67
N LYS A 41 -7.80 9.07 6.36
CA LYS A 41 -7.93 9.66 7.70
C LYS A 41 -8.98 10.77 7.81
N PRO A 42 -9.15 11.70 6.84
CA PRO A 42 -10.17 12.75 6.94
C PRO A 42 -11.61 12.22 6.89
N VAL A 43 -11.81 11.00 6.38
CA VAL A 43 -13.12 10.36 6.25
C VAL A 43 -13.40 9.45 7.45
N PHE A 44 -12.41 8.68 7.88
CA PHE A 44 -12.57 7.65 8.93
C PHE A 44 -12.16 8.10 10.33
N GLY A 45 -11.49 9.25 10.46
CA GLY A 45 -11.05 9.77 11.75
C GLY A 45 -10.14 8.78 12.49
N ASP A 46 -10.44 8.58 13.78
CA ASP A 46 -9.71 7.66 14.65
C ASP A 46 -10.39 6.28 14.77
N ASP A 47 -11.56 6.09 14.14
CA ASP A 47 -12.33 4.82 14.20
C ASP A 47 -11.64 3.69 13.44
N VAL A 48 -10.86 4.04 12.41
CA VAL A 48 -10.05 3.11 11.63
C VAL A 48 -8.59 3.55 11.74
N PRO A 49 -7.71 2.82 12.44
CA PRO A 49 -6.31 3.19 12.55
C PRO A 49 -5.50 2.75 11.32
N ALA A 50 -4.44 3.49 10.99
CA ALA A 50 -3.59 3.23 9.82
C ALA A 50 -3.05 1.79 9.77
N ARG A 51 -2.70 1.21 10.92
CA ARG A 51 -2.16 -0.16 11.04
C ARG A 51 -3.12 -1.26 10.55
N ASP A 52 -4.42 -0.97 10.53
CA ASP A 52 -5.44 -1.93 10.10
C ASP A 52 -5.65 -1.87 8.57
N ILE A 53 -5.03 -0.89 7.88
CA ILE A 53 -5.16 -0.63 6.44
C ILE A 53 -3.83 -0.77 5.70
N LEU A 54 -2.75 -0.24 6.29
CA LEU A 54 -1.43 -0.23 5.67
C LEU A 54 -0.78 -1.61 5.76
N VAL A 55 -0.23 -2.06 4.64
CA VAL A 55 0.51 -3.32 4.53
C VAL A 55 1.99 -3.01 4.55
N GLU A 56 2.65 -3.31 5.66
CA GLU A 56 4.10 -3.24 5.76
C GLU A 56 4.71 -4.58 5.34
N THR A 57 5.57 -4.55 4.33
CA THR A 57 6.36 -5.71 3.93
C THR A 57 7.46 -5.94 4.96
N LYS A 58 7.46 -7.14 5.60
CA LYS A 58 8.48 -7.56 6.57
C LYS A 58 9.80 -7.92 5.90
#